data_AF-A0A7X5Q6L0-F1
#
_entry.id   AF-A0A7X5Q6L0-F1
#
_cell.length_a   1.000
_cell.length_b   1.000
_cell.length_c   1.000
_cell.angle_alpha   90.00
_cell.angle_beta   90.00
_cell.angle_gamma   90.00
#
_symmetry.space_group_name_H-M   'P 1'
#
loop_
_entity.id
_entity.type
_entity.pdbx_description
1 polymer ?
#
loop_
_entity_poly.entity_id
_entity_poly.type
_entity_poly.pdbx_seq_one_letter_code
_entity_poly.pdbx_strand_id
1 'polypeptide(L)'
;MVKNLEYPLERVLDIKKRRVEAAEKVVKEKQQELAQEEEKLRQCEEERDKVIQHRLDKLNQLRDELDHGTTSPKIIQMKVYIKVVEERVTVEEKKVEDQKEQVRTAERNLEMAKEDLRLKRQEVDKLKTHREDWLKEKQRELEREEEKEMDEIGQVMFGFHKRLEER
;
A
#
# COMPACT_ATOMS: atom_id res chain seq x y z
N MET A 1 40.91 23.92 3.49
CA MET A 1 40.21 22.85 2.74
C MET A 1 38.94 22.56 3.50
N VAL A 2 37.77 22.93 2.97
CA VAL A 2 36.49 22.63 3.62
C VAL A 2 36.37 21.11 3.70
N LYS A 3 36.47 20.54 4.90
CA LYS A 3 36.16 19.12 5.13
C LYS A 3 34.76 18.90 4.58
N ASN A 4 34.59 17.96 3.64
CA ASN A 4 33.26 17.53 3.21
C ASN A 4 32.44 17.19 4.47
N LEU A 5 31.43 18.00 4.78
CA LEU A 5 30.54 17.73 5.90
C LEU A 5 29.62 16.59 5.52
N GLU A 6 30.08 15.39 5.81
CA GLU A 6 29.26 14.19 5.70
C GLU A 6 28.35 14.09 6.92
N TYR A 7 27.05 13.99 6.65
CA TYR A 7 26.05 13.79 7.68
C TYR A 7 26.25 12.42 8.35
N PRO A 8 26.43 12.35 9.69
CA PRO A 8 26.78 11.10 10.38
C PRO A 8 25.76 9.97 10.19
N LEU A 9 24.49 10.30 9.94
CA LEU A 9 23.41 9.33 9.76
C LEU A 9 23.03 9.13 8.28
N GLU A 10 23.88 9.51 7.32
CA GLU A 10 23.59 9.35 5.89
C GLU A 10 23.36 7.88 5.53
N ARG A 11 24.18 6.96 6.06
CA ARG A 11 23.99 5.51 5.84
C ARG A 11 22.66 5.00 6.39
N VAL A 12 22.19 5.56 7.51
CA VAL A 12 20.88 5.21 8.09
C VAL A 12 19.75 5.74 7.23
N LEU A 13 19.89 6.97 6.72
CA LEU A 13 18.94 7.57 5.78
C LEU A 13 18.79 6.70 4.53
N ASP A 14 19.89 6.23 3.94
CA ASP A 14 19.85 5.39 2.74
C ASP A 14 19.26 4.00 2.99
N ILE A 15 19.55 3.38 4.13
CA ILE A 15 18.89 2.13 4.52
C ILE A 15 17.38 2.35 4.65
N LYS A 16 16.94 3.46 5.26
CA LYS A 16 15.51 3.75 5.40
C LYS A 16 14.83 4.07 4.07
N LYS A 17 15.50 4.77 3.14
CA LYS A 17 15.00 4.97 1.77
C LYS A 17 14.77 3.63 1.07
N ARG A 18 15.73 2.71 1.13
CA ARG A 18 15.58 1.36 0.57
C ARG A 18 14.43 0.57 1.20
N ARG A 19 14.16 0.77 2.50
CA ARG A 19 13.00 0.16 3.17
C ARG A 19 11.68 0.75 2.67
N VAL A 20 11.63 2.05 2.35
CA VAL A 20 10.46 2.67 1.72
C VAL A 20 10.25 2.07 0.33
N GLU A 21 11.29 1.97 -0.51
CA GLU A 21 11.20 1.35 -1.84
C GLU A 21 10.71 -0.12 -1.76
N ALA A 22 11.22 -0.89 -0.79
CA ALA A 22 10.75 -2.25 -0.55
C ALA A 22 9.27 -2.27 -0.12
N ALA A 23 8.84 -1.37 0.76
CA ALA A 23 7.44 -1.27 1.17
C ALA A 23 6.52 -0.83 0.02
N GLU A 24 6.98 0.04 -0.89
CA GLU A 24 6.25 0.42 -2.11
C GLU A 24 6.03 -0.78 -3.02
N LYS A 25 7.05 -1.64 -3.17
CA LYS A 25 6.94 -2.89 -3.91
C LYS A 25 5.90 -3.83 -3.28
N VAL A 26 5.91 -3.97 -1.95
CA VAL A 26 4.90 -4.77 -1.23
C VAL A 26 3.49 -4.23 -1.43
N VAL A 27 3.28 -2.91 -1.33
CA VAL A 27 1.97 -2.30 -1.59
C VAL A 27 1.49 -2.61 -3.01
N LYS A 28 2.38 -2.50 -4.00
CA LYS A 28 2.05 -2.83 -5.39
C LYS A 28 1.68 -4.30 -5.57
N GLU A 29 2.42 -5.22 -4.92
CA GLU A 29 2.10 -6.65 -4.92
C GLU A 29 0.72 -6.90 -4.29
N LYS A 30 0.40 -6.27 -3.16
CA LYS A 30 -0.93 -6.38 -2.51
C LYS A 30 -2.07 -5.77 -3.32
N GLN A 31 -1.82 -4.71 -4.08
CA GLN A 31 -2.79 -4.18 -5.04
C GLN A 31 -3.08 -5.17 -6.17
N GLN A 32 -2.05 -5.86 -6.66
CA GLN A 32 -2.22 -6.88 -7.70
C GLN A 32 -2.96 -8.11 -7.16
N GLU A 33 -2.66 -8.55 -5.95
CA GLU A 33 -3.40 -9.62 -5.27
C GLU A 33 -4.89 -9.26 -5.12
N LEU A 34 -5.19 -8.05 -4.63
CA LEU A 34 -6.59 -7.59 -4.51
C LEU A 34 -7.31 -7.60 -5.86
N ALA A 35 -6.69 -7.05 -6.91
CA ALA A 35 -7.29 -7.04 -8.25
C ALA A 35 -7.55 -8.46 -8.80
N GLN A 36 -6.68 -9.43 -8.48
CA GLN A 36 -6.89 -10.83 -8.87
C GLN A 36 -8.06 -11.46 -8.10
N GLU A 37 -8.20 -11.18 -6.81
CA GLU A 37 -9.32 -11.69 -6.01
C GLU A 37 -10.66 -11.05 -6.40
N GLU A 38 -10.67 -9.77 -6.79
CA GLU A 38 -11.85 -9.08 -7.33
C GLU A 38 -12.26 -9.66 -8.70
N GLU A 39 -11.30 -9.98 -9.56
CA GLU A 39 -11.58 -10.63 -10.84
C GLU A 39 -12.17 -12.04 -10.64
N LYS A 40 -11.61 -12.82 -9.70
CA LYS A 40 -12.18 -14.13 -9.31
C LYS A 40 -13.60 -13.98 -8.76
N LEU A 41 -13.84 -12.96 -7.93
CA LEU A 41 -15.18 -12.67 -7.41
C LEU A 41 -16.16 -12.41 -8.54
N ARG A 42 -15.78 -11.59 -9.53
CA ARG A 42 -16.62 -11.34 -10.71
C ARG A 42 -16.95 -12.63 -11.47
N GLN A 43 -15.97 -13.50 -11.67
CA GLN A 43 -16.18 -14.79 -12.33
C GLN A 43 -17.14 -15.69 -11.53
N CYS A 44 -17.00 -15.75 -10.20
CA CYS A 44 -17.92 -16.49 -9.35
C CYS A 44 -19.34 -15.90 -9.38
N GLU A 45 -19.49 -14.57 -9.41
CA GLU A 45 -20.79 -13.91 -9.52
C GLU A 45 -21.46 -14.18 -10.88
N GLU A 46 -20.70 -14.17 -11.98
CA GLU A 46 -21.19 -14.55 -13.31
C GLU A 46 -21.65 -16.01 -13.38
N GLU A 47 -20.90 -16.94 -12.78
CA GLU A 47 -21.29 -18.35 -12.69
C GLU A 47 -22.57 -18.52 -11.87
N ARG A 48 -22.66 -17.85 -10.72
CA ARG A 48 -23.85 -17.82 -9.87
C ARG A 48 -25.05 -17.30 -10.64
N ASP A 49 -24.90 -16.20 -11.37
CA ASP A 49 -25.97 -15.58 -12.14
C ASP A 49 -26.48 -16.50 -13.26
N LYS A 50 -25.58 -17.23 -13.94
CA LYS A 50 -25.97 -18.25 -14.94
C LYS A 50 -26.83 -19.35 -14.30
N VAL A 51 -26.48 -19.80 -13.10
CA VAL A 51 -27.26 -20.85 -12.40
C VAL A 51 -28.61 -20.31 -11.93
N ILE A 52 -28.67 -19.06 -11.47
CA ILE A 52 -29.95 -18.39 -11.12
C ILE A 52 -30.84 -18.26 -12.36
N GLN A 53 -30.30 -17.81 -13.50
CA GLN A 53 -31.08 -17.72 -14.75
C GLN A 53 -31.61 -19.09 -15.16
N HIS A 54 -30.77 -20.13 -15.12
CA HIS A 54 -31.23 -21.50 -15.38
C HIS A 54 -32.35 -21.96 -14.43
N ARG A 55 -32.31 -21.56 -13.15
CA ARG A 55 -33.42 -21.82 -12.21
C ARG A 55 -34.70 -21.10 -12.63
N LEU A 56 -34.60 -19.82 -12.99
CA LEU A 56 -35.75 -19.01 -13.43
C LEU A 56 -36.36 -19.58 -14.71
N ASP A 57 -35.54 -19.96 -15.68
CA ASP A 57 -35.99 -20.60 -16.92
C ASP A 57 -36.74 -21.90 -16.65
N LYS A 58 -36.27 -22.71 -15.69
CA LYS A 58 -36.94 -23.97 -15.30
C LYS A 58 -38.25 -23.73 -14.56
N LEU A 59 -38.35 -22.66 -13.77
CA LEU A 59 -39.59 -22.24 -13.14
C LEU A 59 -40.61 -21.75 -14.17
N ASN A 60 -40.16 -20.97 -15.17
CA ASN A 60 -41.01 -20.52 -16.27
C ASN A 60 -41.49 -21.71 -17.11
N GLN A 61 -40.61 -22.65 -17.47
CA GLN A 61 -40.98 -23.88 -18.16
C GLN A 61 -42.03 -24.69 -17.39
N LEU A 62 -41.90 -24.80 -16.05
CA LEU A 62 -42.91 -25.46 -15.23
C LEU A 62 -44.25 -24.72 -15.27
N ARG A 63 -44.22 -23.39 -15.22
CA ARG A 63 -45.43 -22.56 -15.26
C ARG A 63 -46.15 -22.70 -16.60
N ASP A 64 -45.42 -22.62 -17.71
CA ASP A 64 -45.97 -22.80 -19.05
C ASP A 64 -46.61 -24.19 -19.21
N GLU A 65 -45.94 -25.25 -18.73
CA GLU A 65 -46.46 -26.62 -18.76
C GLU A 65 -47.74 -26.79 -17.91
N LEU A 66 -47.83 -26.10 -16.77
CA LEU A 66 -49.04 -26.08 -15.94
C LEU A 66 -50.21 -25.40 -16.67
N ASP A 67 -49.95 -24.28 -17.35
CA ASP A 67 -50.96 -23.55 -18.11
C ASP A 67 -51.49 -24.36 -19.31
N HIS A 68 -50.68 -25.26 -19.89
CA HIS A 68 -51.06 -26.16 -20.99
C HIS A 68 -51.80 -27.44 -20.54
N GLY A 69 -52.03 -27.65 -19.23
CA GLY A 69 -52.79 -28.81 -18.75
C GLY A 69 -52.02 -30.14 -18.79
N THR A 70 -50.77 -30.12 -18.30
CA THR A 70 -49.86 -31.28 -18.28
C THR A 70 -50.23 -32.38 -17.26
N THR A 71 -49.56 -33.54 -17.34
CA THR A 71 -49.81 -34.72 -16.49
C THR A 71 -49.08 -34.66 -15.14
N SER A 72 -49.71 -35.20 -14.10
CA SER A 72 -49.17 -35.23 -12.72
C SER A 72 -47.73 -35.76 -12.59
N PRO A 73 -47.32 -36.86 -13.27
CA PRO A 73 -45.94 -37.36 -13.18
C PRO A 73 -44.88 -36.39 -13.73
N LYS A 74 -45.20 -35.66 -14.81
CA LYS A 74 -44.28 -34.68 -15.43
C LYS A 74 -44.05 -33.48 -14.51
N ILE A 75 -45.10 -33.01 -13.84
CA ILE A 75 -45.02 -31.94 -12.82
C ILE A 75 -44.11 -32.37 -11.66
N ILE A 76 -44.24 -33.61 -11.17
CA ILE A 76 -43.43 -34.12 -10.06
C ILE A 76 -41.95 -34.17 -10.45
N GLN A 77 -41.62 -34.67 -11.65
CA GLN A 77 -40.23 -34.72 -12.14
C GLN A 77 -39.61 -33.32 -12.27
N MET A 78 -40.36 -32.35 -12.82
CA MET A 78 -39.88 -30.97 -12.94
C MET A 78 -39.65 -30.32 -11.57
N LYS A 79 -40.52 -30.57 -10.58
CA LYS A 79 -40.32 -30.09 -9.19
C LYS A 79 -39.08 -30.67 -8.54
N VAL A 80 -38.79 -31.96 -8.75
CA VAL A 80 -37.55 -32.59 -8.25
C VAL A 80 -36.32 -31.94 -8.90
N TYR A 81 -36.37 -31.71 -10.21
CA TYR A 81 -35.28 -31.04 -10.92
C TYR A 81 -35.05 -29.61 -10.43
N ILE A 82 -36.11 -28.83 -10.17
CA ILE A 82 -35.99 -27.48 -9.62
C ILE A 82 -35.32 -27.50 -8.24
N LYS A 83 -35.63 -28.48 -7.37
CA LYS A 83 -34.93 -28.63 -6.08
C LYS A 83 -33.43 -28.87 -6.25
N VAL A 84 -33.03 -29.73 -7.19
CA VAL A 84 -31.61 -29.98 -7.48
C VAL A 84 -30.92 -28.70 -7.99
N VAL A 85 -31.61 -27.92 -8.83
CA VAL A 85 -31.07 -26.63 -9.31
C VAL A 85 -30.98 -25.61 -8.17
N GLU A 86 -31.93 -25.60 -7.23
CA GLU A 86 -31.90 -24.74 -6.05
C GLU A 86 -30.73 -25.09 -5.12
N GLU A 87 -30.45 -26.38 -4.89
CA GLU A 87 -29.24 -26.81 -4.18
C GLU A 87 -27.97 -26.29 -4.89
N ARG A 88 -27.91 -26.34 -6.22
CA ARG A 88 -26.78 -25.79 -6.97
C ARG A 88 -26.65 -24.27 -6.80
N VAL A 89 -27.75 -23.52 -6.77
CA VAL A 89 -27.71 -22.07 -6.49
C VAL A 89 -27.10 -21.83 -5.11
N THR A 90 -27.53 -22.56 -4.08
CA THR A 90 -26.98 -22.37 -2.72
C THR A 90 -25.48 -22.67 -2.64
N VAL A 91 -24.98 -23.64 -3.42
CA VAL A 91 -23.56 -23.95 -3.51
C VAL A 91 -22.79 -22.80 -4.17
N GLU A 92 -23.29 -22.27 -5.29
CA GLU A 92 -22.64 -21.13 -5.96
C GLU A 92 -22.69 -19.85 -5.12
N GLU A 93 -23.79 -19.58 -4.41
CA GLU A 93 -23.89 -18.47 -3.47
C GLU A 93 -22.87 -18.59 -2.33
N LYS A 94 -22.65 -19.81 -1.82
CA LYS A 94 -21.61 -20.04 -0.82
C LYS A 94 -20.22 -19.75 -1.37
N LYS A 95 -19.91 -20.16 -2.60
CA LYS A 95 -18.61 -19.85 -3.23
C LYS A 95 -18.40 -18.35 -3.37
N VAL A 96 -19.43 -17.60 -3.75
CA VAL A 96 -19.39 -16.14 -3.84
C VAL A 96 -19.09 -15.53 -2.47
N GLU A 97 -19.76 -15.99 -1.39
CA GLU A 97 -19.49 -15.48 -0.04
C GLU A 97 -18.07 -15.82 0.44
N ASP A 98 -17.61 -17.05 0.21
CA ASP A 98 -16.25 -17.47 0.54
C ASP A 98 -15.22 -16.60 -0.21
N GLN A 99 -15.46 -16.28 -1.48
CA GLN A 99 -14.60 -15.40 -2.28
C GLN A 99 -14.68 -13.93 -1.82
N LYS A 100 -15.84 -13.44 -1.37
CA LYS A 100 -15.97 -12.10 -0.75
C LYS A 100 -15.11 -11.99 0.51
N GLU A 101 -15.03 -13.04 1.31
CA GLU A 101 -14.13 -13.06 2.47
C GLU A 101 -12.65 -12.99 2.09
N GLN A 102 -12.25 -13.63 0.98
CA GLN A 102 -10.89 -13.51 0.44
C GLN A 102 -10.60 -12.08 -0.01
N VAL A 103 -11.53 -11.44 -0.71
CA VAL A 103 -11.41 -10.02 -1.11
C VAL A 103 -11.27 -9.13 0.13
N ARG A 104 -12.14 -9.27 1.14
CA ARG A 104 -12.04 -8.53 2.41
C ARG A 104 -10.68 -8.71 3.10
N THR A 105 -10.15 -9.93 3.08
CA THR A 105 -8.83 -10.24 3.63
C THR A 105 -7.72 -9.54 2.84
N ALA A 106 -7.80 -9.55 1.51
CA ALA A 106 -6.85 -8.87 0.62
C ALA A 106 -6.90 -7.34 0.79
N GLU A 107 -8.08 -6.75 0.91
CA GLU A 107 -8.27 -5.31 1.19
C GLU A 107 -7.61 -4.92 2.52
N ARG A 108 -7.84 -5.70 3.57
CA ARG A 108 -7.22 -5.47 4.88
C ARG A 108 -5.70 -5.57 4.80
N ASN A 109 -5.16 -6.56 4.08
CA ASN A 109 -3.72 -6.71 3.89
C ASN A 109 -3.10 -5.53 3.13
N LEU A 110 -3.80 -5.03 2.11
CA LEU A 110 -3.40 -3.84 1.37
C LEU A 110 -3.37 -2.61 2.29
N GLU A 111 -4.38 -2.43 3.14
CA GLU A 111 -4.45 -1.29 4.06
C GLU A 111 -3.32 -1.34 5.09
N MET A 112 -3.03 -2.52 5.64
CA MET A 112 -1.87 -2.71 6.53
C MET A 112 -0.54 -2.38 5.84
N ALA A 113 -0.39 -2.75 4.56
CA ALA A 113 0.82 -2.44 3.79
C ALA A 113 0.95 -0.93 3.50
N LYS A 114 -0.15 -0.23 3.19
CA LYS A 114 -0.16 1.22 3.02
C LYS A 114 0.21 1.95 4.30
N GLU A 115 -0.30 1.48 5.44
CA GLU A 115 0.03 2.09 6.73
C GLU A 115 1.50 1.88 7.10
N ASP A 116 2.07 0.68 6.88
CA ASP A 116 3.51 0.49 7.08
C ASP A 116 4.33 1.41 6.15
N LEU A 117 3.96 1.50 4.86
CA LEU A 117 4.62 2.43 3.93
C LEU A 117 4.56 3.88 4.43
N ARG A 118 3.41 4.33 4.94
CA ARG A 118 3.24 5.68 5.51
C ARG A 118 4.18 5.90 6.69
N LEU A 119 4.27 4.95 7.61
CA LEU A 119 5.16 5.02 8.76
C LEU A 119 6.63 5.07 8.33
N LYS A 120 7.04 4.24 7.36
CA LYS A 120 8.42 4.24 6.83
C LYS A 120 8.78 5.55 6.16
N ARG A 121 7.87 6.15 5.38
CA ARG A 121 8.05 7.49 4.79
C ARG A 121 8.22 8.55 5.87
N GLN A 122 7.39 8.52 6.91
CA GLN A 122 7.50 9.45 8.04
C GLN A 122 8.86 9.33 8.76
N GLU A 123 9.40 8.12 8.92
CA GLU A 123 10.75 7.93 9.48
C GLU A 123 11.84 8.54 8.60
N VAL A 124 11.74 8.42 7.27
CA VAL A 124 12.67 9.03 6.33
C VAL A 124 12.59 10.55 6.41
N ASP A 125 11.39 11.11 6.43
CA ASP A 125 11.20 12.56 6.46
C ASP A 125 11.74 13.18 7.76
N LYS A 126 11.54 12.51 8.91
CA LYS A 126 12.19 12.89 10.19
C LYS A 126 13.71 12.95 10.07
N LEU A 127 14.34 11.98 9.41
CA LEU A 127 15.79 11.98 9.22
C LEU A 127 16.26 13.05 8.23
N LYS A 128 15.46 13.40 7.22
CA LYS A 128 15.77 14.53 6.32
C LYS A 128 15.76 15.84 7.07
N THR A 129 14.73 16.10 7.87
CA THR A 129 14.66 17.31 8.71
C THR A 129 15.84 17.39 9.66
N HIS A 130 16.17 16.30 10.36
CA HIS A 130 17.33 16.25 11.23
C HIS A 130 18.65 16.51 10.47
N ARG A 131 18.80 15.96 9.25
CA ARG A 131 19.97 16.23 8.40
C ARG A 131 20.09 17.72 8.07
N GLU A 132 18.98 18.35 7.68
CA GLU A 132 18.95 19.78 7.35
C GLU A 132 19.34 20.64 8.56
N ASP A 133 18.80 20.33 9.74
CA ASP A 133 19.11 21.05 10.97
C ASP A 133 20.57 20.84 11.39
N TRP A 134 21.09 19.61 11.26
CA TRP A 134 22.49 19.31 11.54
C TRP A 134 23.44 20.06 10.61
N LEU A 135 23.13 20.12 9.31
CA LEU A 135 23.92 20.87 8.33
C LEU A 135 23.94 22.36 8.64
N LYS A 136 22.78 22.94 8.99
CA LYS A 136 22.68 24.35 9.40
C LYS A 136 23.52 24.64 10.64
N GLU A 137 23.44 23.78 11.66
CA GLU A 137 24.19 24.00 12.89
C GLU A 137 25.70 23.87 12.68
N LYS A 138 26.10 22.88 11.87
CA LYS A 138 27.51 22.70 11.54
C LYS A 138 28.08 23.83 10.68
N GLN A 139 27.28 24.37 9.76
CA GLN A 139 27.67 25.54 8.99
C GLN A 139 27.90 26.76 9.90
N ARG A 140 27.00 26.99 10.87
CA ARG A 140 27.17 28.05 11.88
C ARG A 140 28.38 27.84 12.78
N GLU A 141 28.72 26.59 13.09
CA GLU A 141 29.89 26.25 13.89
C GLU A 141 31.19 26.56 13.12
N LEU A 142 31.26 26.21 11.84
CA LEU A 142 32.37 26.57 10.97
C LEU A 142 32.52 28.09 10.83
N GLU A 143 31.43 28.81 10.58
CA GLU A 143 31.45 30.28 10.48
C GLU A 143 32.01 30.92 11.78
N ARG A 144 31.60 30.42 12.94
CA ARG A 144 32.12 30.86 14.25
C ARG A 144 33.60 30.51 14.46
N GLU A 145 34.08 29.41 13.89
CA GLU A 145 35.48 29.00 13.98
C GLU A 145 36.36 29.86 13.05
N GLU A 146 35.90 30.09 11.81
CA GLU A 146 36.54 30.99 10.85
C GLU A 146 36.62 32.43 11.37
N GLU A 147 35.56 32.94 11.99
CA GLU A 147 35.54 34.28 12.61
C GLU A 147 36.60 34.40 13.72
N LYS A 148 36.73 33.39 14.59
CA LYS A 148 37.76 33.34 15.63
C LYS A 148 39.17 33.29 15.04
N GLU A 149 39.39 32.45 14.03
CA GLU A 149 40.69 32.38 13.36
C GLU A 149 41.06 33.72 12.71
N MET A 150 40.11 34.40 12.08
CA MET A 150 40.32 35.73 11.50
C MET A 150 40.65 36.78 12.56
N ASP A 151 39.95 36.78 13.69
CA ASP A 151 40.22 37.68 14.81
C ASP A 151 41.62 37.45 15.41
N GLU A 152 42.02 36.19 15.60
CA GLU A 152 43.35 35.83 16.08
C GLU A 152 44.44 36.31 15.12
N ILE A 153 44.27 36.09 13.81
CA ILE A 153 45.19 36.60 12.77
C ILE A 153 45.26 38.13 12.83
N GLY A 154 44.10 38.80 12.96
CA GLY A 154 44.02 40.26 13.08
C GLY A 154 44.81 40.80 14.28
N GLN A 155 44.66 40.17 15.44
CA GLN A 155 45.40 40.53 16.66
C GLN A 155 46.91 40.32 16.51
N VAL A 156 47.34 39.20 15.91
CA VAL A 156 48.76 38.92 15.66
C VAL A 156 49.36 39.95 14.70
N MET A 157 48.66 40.28 13.61
CA MET A 157 49.08 41.26 12.62
C MET A 157 49.19 42.66 13.20
N PHE A 158 48.21 43.07 14.01
CA PHE A 158 48.24 44.33 14.75
C PHE A 158 49.42 44.39 15.71
N GLY A 159 49.65 43.34 16.50
CA GLY A 159 50.80 43.24 17.40
C GLY A 159 52.15 43.22 16.69
N PHE A 160 52.21 42.72 15.45
CA PHE A 160 53.41 42.80 14.62
C PHE A 160 53.68 44.23 14.12
N HIS A 161 52.66 44.92 13.60
CA HIS A 161 52.79 46.31 13.15
C HIS A 161 53.23 47.26 14.28
N LYS A 162 52.61 47.15 15.45
CA LYS A 162 52.97 47.98 16.61
C LYS A 162 54.44 47.81 17.03
N ARG A 163 54.97 46.58 16.97
CA ARG A 163 56.38 46.30 17.27
C ARG A 163 57.36 46.83 16.22
N LEU A 164 56.92 47.04 14.99
CA LEU A 164 57.72 47.66 13.93
C LEU A 164 57.75 49.19 14.06
N GLU A 165 56.66 49.80 14.52
CA GLU A 165 56.60 51.26 14.77
C GLU A 165 57.40 51.69 16.00
N GLU A 166 57.58 50.80 16.98
CA GLU A 166 58.35 51.05 18.21
C GLU A 166 59.87 50.83 18.07
N ARG A 167 60.37 50.49 16.86
CA ARG A 167 61.80 50.32 16.53
C ARG A 167 62.33 51.42 15.64
#